data_AF-A0A3M1H3N2-F1
#
_entry.id   AF-A0A3M1H3N2-F1
#
_cell.length_a   1.000
_cell.length_b   1.000
_cell.length_c   1.000
_cell.angle_alpha   90.00
_cell.angle_beta   90.00
_cell.angle_gamma   90.00
#
_symmetry.space_group_name_H-M   'P 1'
#
loop_
_entity.id
_entity.type
_entity.pdbx_description
1 polymer ?
#
loop_
_entity_poly.entity_id
_entity_poly.type
_entity_poly.pdbx_seq_one_letter_code
_entity_poly.pdbx_strand_id
1 'polypeptide(L)'
;MRTTRLALGAAALGLTLSLAATAMAEQRVKGAEFVKPGTSVEQLYPQLIPLPITQEEIDLFLDRSGKVVAWAKEHKEQWKAIDKAPDAFTALAGLEVWKTVDLTSGEFIAVVIKLKIVQELESGNLDLIMLKQQYEFMRTMADNPQIPPESREELKKNLATLKSMLEGFENYPADNRTLYRSNKDKIDAALTAVESIGKDESNKGGAKPAAPKANGGDDKHESAPAAPKQDG
;
A
#
# COMPACT_ATOMS: atom_id res chain seq x y z
N MET A 1 -44.77 41.71 47.07
CA MET A 1 -44.02 42.92 46.65
C MET A 1 -42.59 42.53 46.31
N ARG A 2 -42.09 43.04 45.19
CA ARG A 2 -40.67 43.34 44.86
C ARG A 2 -39.72 42.15 44.72
N THR A 3 -39.38 41.76 43.48
CA THR A 3 -38.14 42.14 42.72
C THR A 3 -36.88 41.66 43.43
N THR A 4 -35.96 40.89 42.83
CA THR A 4 -34.91 41.32 41.87
C THR A 4 -34.11 40.03 41.53
N ARG A 5 -34.08 39.50 40.30
CA ARG A 5 -33.10 39.69 39.19
C ARG A 5 -31.61 39.75 39.58
N LEU A 6 -30.80 38.88 38.93
CA LEU A 6 -29.42 39.09 38.41
C LEU A 6 -28.33 39.36 39.48
N ALA A 7 -27.05 38.99 39.38
CA ALA A 7 -26.20 38.42 38.34
C ALA A 7 -24.83 38.07 39.00
N LEU A 8 -24.09 37.17 38.35
CA LEU A 8 -22.63 37.23 38.09
C LEU A 8 -21.65 37.45 39.28
N GLY A 9 -20.82 36.44 39.54
CA GLY A 9 -19.62 36.61 40.38
C GLY A 9 -18.72 35.39 40.34
N ALA A 10 -17.66 35.48 39.55
CA ALA A 10 -16.64 34.46 39.37
C ALA A 10 -15.94 34.05 40.67
N ALA A 11 -15.61 32.77 40.78
CA ALA A 11 -14.46 32.31 41.55
C ALA A 11 -13.81 31.15 40.77
N ALA A 12 -12.86 31.53 39.91
CA ALA A 12 -11.82 30.63 39.45
C ALA A 12 -11.04 30.11 40.67
N LEU A 13 -10.83 28.81 40.76
CA LEU A 13 -9.73 28.20 41.51
C LEU A 13 -9.58 26.73 41.10
N GLY A 14 -8.48 26.44 40.39
CA GLY A 14 -7.75 25.19 40.58
C GLY A 14 -8.16 23.98 39.74
N LEU A 15 -8.07 24.08 38.41
CA LEU A 15 -7.83 22.90 37.56
C LEU A 15 -6.59 23.14 36.68
N THR A 16 -5.48 23.45 37.36
CA THR A 16 -4.13 23.32 36.79
C THR A 16 -3.51 22.05 37.36
N LEU A 17 -3.61 20.96 36.59
CA LEU A 17 -2.57 19.95 36.34
C LEU A 17 -3.26 18.67 35.83
N SER A 18 -3.38 18.56 34.51
CA SER A 18 -3.21 17.31 33.77
C SER A 18 -2.93 17.64 32.30
N LEU A 19 -1.95 18.53 32.06
CA LEU A 19 -1.14 18.42 30.86
C LEU A 19 -0.08 17.36 31.13
N ALA A 20 0.21 16.53 30.12
CA ALA A 20 1.09 15.35 30.15
C ALA A 20 0.42 14.03 30.58
N ALA A 21 -0.78 13.77 30.06
CA ALA A 21 -1.20 12.41 29.72
C ALA A 21 -1.16 12.19 28.19
N THR A 22 -0.25 12.86 27.48
CA THR A 22 0.41 12.22 26.33
C THR A 22 1.43 11.25 26.90
N ALA A 23 0.94 10.22 27.58
CA ALA A 23 1.65 8.96 27.58
C ALA A 23 1.91 8.68 26.10
N MET A 24 3.18 8.54 25.74
CA MET A 24 3.52 7.94 24.46
C MET A 24 2.75 6.62 24.44
N ALA A 25 1.63 6.60 23.71
CA ALA A 25 0.96 5.36 23.40
C ALA A 25 2.06 4.53 22.77
N GLU A 26 2.47 3.49 23.48
CA GLU A 26 3.51 2.58 23.06
C GLU A 26 3.17 2.22 21.62
N GLN A 27 4.04 2.60 20.70
CA GLN A 27 3.69 2.60 19.29
C GLN A 27 3.37 1.17 18.88
N ARG A 28 2.08 0.89 18.61
CA ARG A 28 1.56 -0.48 18.45
C ARG A 28 2.14 -1.18 17.24
N VAL A 29 2.51 -0.40 16.21
CA VAL A 29 3.14 -0.87 14.98
C VAL A 29 4.54 -0.29 14.89
N LYS A 30 5.56 -1.15 14.86
CA LYS A 30 6.95 -0.71 14.62
C LYS A 30 7.10 -0.17 13.21
N GLY A 31 7.70 1.01 13.07
CA GLY A 31 7.93 1.68 11.79
C GLY A 31 6.88 2.73 11.40
N ALA A 32 5.77 2.85 12.15
CA ALA A 32 4.78 3.89 11.93
C ALA A 32 5.35 5.31 12.09
N GLU A 33 6.40 5.49 12.90
CA GLU A 33 7.11 6.75 13.08
C GLU A 33 7.89 7.19 11.85
N PHE A 34 8.12 6.31 10.88
CA PHE A 34 8.74 6.68 9.61
C PHE A 34 7.72 7.24 8.63
N VAL A 35 6.42 6.94 8.80
CA VAL A 35 5.34 7.44 7.95
C VAL A 35 4.95 8.86 8.39
N LYS A 36 5.67 9.86 7.86
CA LYS A 36 5.51 11.27 8.20
C LYS A 36 5.34 12.14 6.95
N PRO A 37 4.72 13.34 7.09
CA PRO A 37 4.69 14.36 6.05
C PRO A 37 6.05 14.55 5.37
N GLY A 38 6.05 14.67 4.03
CA GLY A 38 7.25 14.85 3.21
C GLY A 38 8.12 13.61 3.00
N THR A 39 7.75 12.46 3.56
CA THR A 39 8.43 11.18 3.28
C THR A 39 7.88 10.58 1.99
N SER A 40 8.74 9.98 1.15
CA SER A 40 8.28 9.20 -0.01
C SER A 40 8.20 7.70 0.32
N VAL A 41 7.42 6.94 -0.44
CA VAL A 41 7.34 5.47 -0.26
C VAL A 41 8.72 4.84 -0.40
N GLU A 42 9.53 5.29 -1.36
CA GLU A 42 10.90 4.80 -1.60
C GLU A 42 11.83 5.04 -0.39
N GLN A 43 11.57 6.09 0.40
CA GLN A 43 12.32 6.36 1.63
C GLN A 43 11.86 5.50 2.81
N LEU A 44 10.64 4.95 2.77
CA LEU A 44 10.11 4.08 3.81
C LEU A 44 10.63 2.65 3.69
N TYR A 45 10.75 2.13 2.46
CA TYR A 45 11.15 0.73 2.23
C TYR A 45 12.42 0.34 3.00
N PRO A 46 13.56 1.05 2.87
CA PRO A 46 14.79 0.70 3.59
C PRO A 46 14.65 0.71 5.11
N GLN A 47 13.77 1.58 5.64
CA GLN A 47 13.53 1.70 7.09
C GLN A 47 12.61 0.61 7.63
N LEU A 48 11.68 0.10 6.81
CA LEU A 48 10.68 -0.89 7.20
C LEU A 48 11.13 -2.33 6.95
N ILE A 49 11.99 -2.59 5.96
CA ILE A 49 12.53 -3.92 5.66
C ILE A 49 13.10 -4.64 6.91
N PRO A 50 13.97 -4.05 7.73
CA PRO A 50 14.59 -4.77 8.85
C PRO A 50 13.65 -5.00 10.04
N LEU A 51 12.42 -4.45 10.00
CA LEU A 51 11.52 -4.49 11.15
C LEU A 51 10.73 -5.80 11.20
N PRO A 52 10.53 -6.37 12.40
CA PRO A 52 9.66 -7.52 12.56
C PRO A 52 8.19 -7.13 12.33
N ILE A 53 7.42 -8.10 11.84
CA ILE A 53 5.96 -8.08 11.83
C ILE A 53 5.50 -8.97 12.98
N THR A 54 4.52 -8.51 13.76
CA THR A 54 3.94 -9.33 14.84
C THR A 54 2.55 -9.83 14.47
N GLN A 55 2.05 -10.84 15.20
CA GLN A 55 0.68 -11.33 15.00
C GLN A 55 -0.34 -10.23 15.33
N GLU A 56 -0.09 -9.41 16.36
CA GLU A 56 -0.95 -8.29 16.73
C GLU A 56 -1.06 -7.26 15.60
N GLU A 57 0.04 -6.96 14.89
CA GLU A 57 0.02 -6.06 13.74
C GLU A 57 -0.80 -6.64 12.58
N ILE A 58 -0.70 -7.95 12.33
CA ILE A 58 -1.50 -8.66 11.31
C ILE A 58 -2.99 -8.61 11.68
N ASP A 59 -3.34 -8.97 12.91
CA ASP A 59 -4.72 -8.99 13.38
C ASP A 59 -5.34 -7.60 13.32
N LEU A 60 -4.59 -6.58 13.74
CA LEU A 60 -4.98 -5.18 13.66
C LEU A 60 -5.24 -4.75 12.20
N PHE A 61 -4.36 -5.12 11.27
CA PHE A 61 -4.56 -4.83 9.85
C PHE A 61 -5.77 -5.55 9.27
N LEU A 62 -5.93 -6.86 9.53
CA LEU A 62 -7.05 -7.64 9.00
C LEU A 62 -8.40 -7.12 9.53
N ASP A 63 -8.48 -6.74 10.80
CA ASP A 63 -9.70 -6.20 11.42
C ASP A 63 -10.06 -4.79 10.91
N ARG A 64 -9.06 -3.97 10.54
CA ARG A 64 -9.27 -2.56 10.15
C ARG A 64 -9.35 -2.35 8.64
N SER A 65 -8.64 -3.15 7.84
CA SER A 65 -8.54 -3.01 6.38
C SER A 65 -9.90 -3.00 5.69
N GLY A 66 -10.84 -3.86 6.11
CA GLY A 66 -12.20 -3.89 5.54
C GLY A 66 -12.95 -2.57 5.71
N LYS A 67 -12.81 -1.91 6.88
CA LYS A 67 -13.43 -0.60 7.15
C LYS A 67 -12.79 0.49 6.31
N VAL A 68 -11.46 0.46 6.17
CA VAL A 68 -10.72 1.40 5.32
C VAL A 68 -11.16 1.28 3.85
N VAL A 69 -11.22 0.05 3.33
CA VAL A 69 -11.67 -0.24 1.97
C VAL A 69 -13.13 0.19 1.75
N ALA A 70 -14.02 -0.13 2.68
CA ALA A 70 -15.43 0.25 2.58
C ALA A 70 -15.60 1.77 2.53
N TRP A 71 -14.95 2.49 3.46
CA TRP A 71 -14.97 3.94 3.48
C TRP A 71 -14.42 4.52 2.18
N ALA A 72 -13.27 4.04 1.70
CA ALA A 72 -12.65 4.56 0.50
C ALA A 72 -13.48 4.32 -0.78
N LYS A 73 -14.28 3.25 -0.82
CA LYS A 73 -15.23 2.98 -1.91
C LYS A 73 -16.42 3.94 -1.91
N GLU A 74 -16.83 4.43 -0.74
CA GLU A 74 -17.86 5.46 -0.61
C GLU A 74 -17.30 6.87 -0.87
N HIS A 75 -16.00 7.07 -0.62
CA HIS A 75 -15.30 8.35 -0.71
C HIS A 75 -14.21 8.36 -1.79
N LYS A 76 -14.52 7.78 -2.97
CA LYS A 76 -13.53 7.56 -4.06
C LYS A 76 -12.77 8.81 -4.46
N GLU A 77 -13.44 9.96 -4.55
CA GLU A 77 -12.81 11.22 -4.95
C GLU A 77 -11.78 11.70 -3.92
N GLN A 78 -12.07 11.55 -2.62
CA GLN A 78 -11.13 11.88 -1.56
C GLN A 78 -9.93 10.93 -1.57
N TRP A 79 -10.16 9.64 -1.82
CA TRP A 79 -9.07 8.67 -1.96
C TRP A 79 -8.19 8.97 -3.17
N LYS A 80 -8.78 9.18 -4.35
CA LYS A 80 -8.06 9.53 -5.58
C LYS A 80 -7.30 10.86 -5.48
N ALA A 81 -7.74 11.77 -4.61
CA ALA A 81 -7.05 13.03 -4.37
C ALA A 81 -5.69 12.83 -3.66
N ILE A 82 -5.48 11.72 -2.94
CA ILE A 82 -4.20 11.42 -2.28
C ILE A 82 -3.08 11.29 -3.31
N ASP A 83 -3.30 10.56 -4.39
CA ASP A 83 -2.30 10.32 -5.44
C ASP A 83 -1.86 11.60 -6.16
N LYS A 84 -2.71 12.64 -6.12
CA LYS A 84 -2.46 13.95 -6.73
C LYS A 84 -1.97 14.99 -5.71
N ALA A 85 -1.94 14.64 -4.43
CA ALA A 85 -1.52 15.56 -3.39
C ALA A 85 0.00 15.78 -3.47
N PRO A 86 0.49 17.02 -3.23
CA PRO A 86 1.92 17.28 -3.11
C PRO A 86 2.59 16.45 -1.99
N ASP A 87 1.80 16.08 -0.97
CA ASP A 87 2.20 15.19 0.11
C ASP A 87 1.10 14.16 0.35
N ALA A 88 1.33 12.95 -0.16
CA ALA A 88 0.39 11.85 -0.07
C ALA A 88 0.15 11.41 1.38
N PHE A 89 1.15 11.44 2.27
CA PHE A 89 0.96 11.01 3.65
C PHE A 89 0.20 12.03 4.48
N THR A 90 0.40 13.32 4.23
CA THR A 90 -0.42 14.37 4.83
C THR A 90 -1.88 14.26 4.36
N ALA A 91 -2.10 14.08 3.06
CA ALA A 91 -3.45 13.91 2.51
C ALA A 91 -4.13 12.65 3.07
N LEU A 92 -3.39 11.53 3.12
CA LEU A 92 -3.86 10.28 3.70
C LEU A 92 -4.24 10.47 5.18
N ALA A 93 -3.36 11.05 6.00
CA ALA A 93 -3.62 11.28 7.43
C ALA A 93 -4.86 12.16 7.68
N GLY A 94 -5.19 13.05 6.74
CA GLY A 94 -6.37 13.92 6.81
C GLY A 94 -7.71 13.24 6.55
N LEU A 95 -7.74 11.98 6.08
CA LEU A 95 -9.00 11.30 5.79
C LEU A 95 -9.82 11.02 7.05
N GLU A 96 -11.15 11.10 6.92
CA GLU A 96 -12.06 10.89 8.06
C GLU A 96 -12.10 9.45 8.55
N VAL A 97 -11.73 8.49 7.71
CA VAL A 97 -11.71 7.08 8.08
C VAL A 97 -10.92 6.82 9.35
N TRP A 98 -9.79 7.51 9.55
CA TRP A 98 -8.92 7.35 10.72
C TRP A 98 -9.55 7.80 12.04
N LYS A 99 -10.67 8.55 11.99
CA LYS A 99 -11.46 8.89 13.18
C LYS A 99 -12.39 7.77 13.61
N THR A 100 -12.65 6.82 12.70
CA THR A 100 -13.63 5.74 12.88
C THR A 100 -12.98 4.36 12.99
N VAL A 101 -11.74 4.23 12.52
CA VAL A 101 -10.90 3.06 12.73
C VAL A 101 -9.93 3.33 13.88
N ASP A 102 -9.85 2.40 14.84
CA ASP A 102 -8.85 2.45 15.92
C ASP A 102 -7.48 2.02 15.37
N LEU A 103 -6.93 2.85 14.49
CA LEU A 103 -5.63 2.73 13.82
C LEU A 103 -5.28 4.07 13.17
N THR A 104 -4.04 4.53 13.35
CA THR A 104 -3.56 5.72 12.62
C THR A 104 -3.21 5.37 11.16
N SER A 105 -3.21 6.37 10.27
CA SER A 105 -2.76 6.19 8.88
C SER A 105 -1.32 5.67 8.81
N GLY A 106 -0.44 6.15 9.70
CA GLY A 106 0.95 5.71 9.77
C GLY A 106 1.10 4.24 10.17
N GLU A 107 0.37 3.80 11.20
CA GLU A 107 0.32 2.39 11.60
C GLU A 107 -0.20 1.52 10.44
N PHE A 108 -1.28 1.95 9.77
CA PHE A 108 -1.85 1.21 8.63
C PHE A 108 -0.85 1.04 7.49
N ILE A 109 -0.21 2.12 7.05
CA ILE A 109 0.75 2.10 5.95
C ILE A 109 2.00 1.30 6.30
N ALA A 110 2.52 1.42 7.53
CA ALA A 110 3.67 0.64 7.95
C ALA A 110 3.38 -0.86 7.89
N VAL A 111 2.20 -1.31 8.35
CA VAL A 111 1.82 -2.73 8.22
C VAL A 111 1.64 -3.12 6.74
N VAL A 112 0.98 -2.31 5.92
CA VAL A 112 0.80 -2.59 4.48
C VAL A 112 2.15 -2.78 3.78
N ILE A 113 3.10 -1.88 3.97
CA ILE A 113 4.43 -1.97 3.33
C ILE A 113 5.17 -3.20 3.81
N LYS A 114 5.20 -3.47 5.13
CA LYS A 114 5.86 -4.66 5.68
C LYS A 114 5.25 -5.96 5.11
N LEU A 115 3.92 -6.05 5.03
CA LEU A 115 3.25 -7.21 4.43
C LEU A 115 3.51 -7.35 2.93
N LYS A 116 3.59 -6.24 2.20
CA LYS A 116 3.96 -6.22 0.76
C LYS A 116 5.37 -6.72 0.54
N ILE A 117 6.33 -6.30 1.37
CA ILE A 117 7.71 -6.80 1.32
C ILE A 117 7.74 -8.33 1.50
N VAL A 118 7.02 -8.88 2.47
CA VAL A 118 6.96 -10.35 2.65
C VAL A 118 6.30 -11.02 1.45
N GLN A 119 5.20 -10.47 0.94
CA GLN A 119 4.48 -11.01 -0.22
C GLN A 119 5.38 -11.05 -1.47
N GLU A 120 6.17 -10.02 -1.72
CA GLU A 120 7.12 -9.96 -2.85
C GLU A 120 8.26 -10.97 -2.68
N LEU A 121 8.77 -11.14 -1.46
CA LEU A 121 9.79 -12.15 -1.13
C LEU A 121 9.27 -13.58 -1.27
N GLU A 122 8.01 -13.84 -0.93
CA GLU A 122 7.38 -15.17 -1.02
C GLU A 122 6.94 -15.52 -2.44
N SER A 123 6.53 -14.52 -3.23
CA SER A 123 6.19 -14.71 -4.64
C SER A 123 7.41 -14.81 -5.57
N GLY A 124 8.61 -14.50 -5.07
CA GLY A 124 9.82 -14.41 -5.88
C GLY A 124 9.85 -13.19 -6.81
N ASN A 125 8.92 -12.24 -6.63
CA ASN A 125 8.87 -10.99 -7.39
C ASN A 125 10.00 -10.02 -6.98
N LEU A 126 10.51 -10.16 -5.75
CA LEU A 126 11.70 -9.46 -5.32
C LEU A 126 12.94 -10.36 -5.48
N ASP A 127 13.70 -10.09 -6.54
CA ASP A 127 14.97 -10.77 -6.82
C ASP A 127 16.14 -10.05 -6.14
N LEU A 128 16.57 -10.58 -4.99
CA LEU A 128 17.71 -10.05 -4.24
C LEU A 128 19.04 -10.20 -4.99
N ILE A 129 19.18 -11.16 -5.90
CA ILE A 129 20.37 -11.32 -6.72
C ILE A 129 20.42 -10.18 -7.74
N MET A 130 19.32 -9.91 -8.41
CA MET A 130 19.21 -8.79 -9.35
C MET A 130 19.46 -7.44 -8.63
N LEU A 131 18.94 -7.26 -7.41
CA LEU A 131 19.17 -6.05 -6.62
C LEU A 131 20.65 -5.85 -6.27
N LYS A 132 21.37 -6.94 -5.92
CA LYS A 132 22.82 -6.91 -5.70
C LYS A 132 23.60 -6.58 -6.97
N GLN A 133 23.22 -7.16 -8.11
CA GLN A 133 23.83 -6.86 -9.40
C GLN A 133 23.62 -5.39 -9.80
N GLN A 134 22.42 -4.86 -9.58
CA GLN A 134 22.11 -3.46 -9.82
C GLN A 134 22.95 -2.54 -8.94
N TYR A 135 23.10 -2.86 -7.65
CA TYR A 135 23.96 -2.11 -6.74
C TYR A 135 25.42 -2.06 -7.23
N GLU A 136 25.99 -3.21 -7.59
CA GLU A 136 27.37 -3.26 -8.09
C GLU A 136 27.55 -2.49 -9.40
N PHE A 137 26.59 -2.61 -10.33
CA PHE A 137 26.59 -1.85 -11.59
C PHE A 137 26.56 -0.34 -11.33
N MET A 138 25.64 0.13 -10.48
CA MET A 138 25.53 1.55 -10.14
C MET A 138 26.77 2.07 -9.43
N ARG A 139 27.43 1.24 -8.59
CA ARG A 139 28.67 1.59 -7.90
C ARG A 139 29.77 1.87 -8.91
N THR A 140 29.97 0.95 -9.86
CA THR A 140 30.95 1.12 -10.94
C THR A 140 30.67 2.36 -11.79
N MET A 141 29.40 2.66 -12.08
CA MET A 141 29.02 3.86 -12.84
C MET A 141 29.27 5.15 -12.04
N ALA A 142 28.96 5.17 -10.75
CA ALA A 142 29.19 6.33 -9.89
C ALA A 142 30.68 6.70 -9.74
N ASP A 143 31.57 5.73 -9.90
CA ASP A 143 33.03 5.92 -9.88
C ASP A 143 33.62 6.23 -11.26
N ASN A 144 32.82 6.13 -12.34
CA ASN A 144 33.29 6.34 -13.70
C ASN A 144 33.48 7.85 -14.00
N PRO A 145 34.72 8.31 -14.30
CA PRO A 145 35.00 9.72 -14.55
C PRO A 145 34.30 10.27 -15.80
N GLN A 146 33.88 9.41 -16.73
CA GLN A 146 33.19 9.77 -17.98
C GLN A 146 31.71 10.13 -17.78
N ILE A 147 31.12 9.80 -16.62
CA ILE A 147 29.75 10.19 -16.30
C ILE A 147 29.71 11.64 -15.81
N PRO A 148 28.75 12.46 -16.26
CA PRO A 148 28.59 13.83 -15.78
C PRO A 148 28.51 13.91 -14.24
N PRO A 149 29.14 14.92 -13.60
CA PRO A 149 29.15 15.07 -12.15
C PRO A 149 27.76 15.00 -11.50
N GLU A 150 26.76 15.67 -12.08
CA GLU A 150 25.38 15.69 -11.62
C GLU A 150 24.73 14.30 -11.64
N SER A 151 24.98 13.51 -12.69
CA SER A 151 24.50 12.13 -12.77
C SER A 151 25.23 11.23 -11.76
N ARG A 152 26.51 11.48 -11.47
CA ARG A 152 27.23 10.74 -10.41
C ARG A 152 26.68 11.05 -9.02
N GLU A 153 26.27 12.28 -8.75
CA GLU A 153 25.63 12.65 -7.47
C GLU A 153 24.28 11.94 -7.30
N GLU A 154 23.46 11.90 -8.35
CA GLU A 154 22.20 11.15 -8.34
C GLU A 154 22.43 9.64 -8.17
N LEU A 155 23.41 9.07 -8.89
CA LEU A 155 23.80 7.67 -8.73
C LEU A 155 24.25 7.37 -7.29
N LYS A 156 25.03 8.24 -6.65
CA LYS A 156 25.45 8.10 -5.25
C LYS A 156 24.27 8.13 -4.28
N LYS A 157 23.28 8.99 -4.52
CA LYS A 157 22.04 9.01 -3.73
C LYS A 157 21.27 7.70 -3.85
N ASN A 158 21.09 7.20 -5.08
CA ASN A 158 20.38 5.94 -5.32
C ASN A 158 21.17 4.73 -4.77
N LEU A 159 22.50 4.76 -4.82
CA LEU A 159 23.36 3.75 -4.21
C LEU A 159 23.20 3.68 -2.70
N ALA A 160 23.06 4.81 -2.02
CA ALA A 160 22.83 4.83 -0.58
C ALA A 160 21.50 4.14 -0.23
N THR A 161 20.43 4.40 -1.00
CA THR A 161 19.13 3.72 -0.83
C THR A 161 19.24 2.22 -1.09
N LEU A 162 19.84 1.81 -2.21
CA LEU A 162 20.01 0.39 -2.55
C LEU A 162 20.85 -0.35 -1.51
N LYS A 163 21.93 0.26 -1.03
CA LYS A 163 22.76 -0.29 0.04
C LYS A 163 21.95 -0.53 1.30
N SER A 164 21.17 0.46 1.73
CA SER A 164 20.32 0.35 2.91
C SER A 164 19.24 -0.73 2.76
N MET A 165 18.65 -0.88 1.57
CA MET A 165 17.72 -1.98 1.31
C MET A 165 18.41 -3.35 1.42
N LEU A 166 19.59 -3.51 0.82
CA LEU A 166 20.35 -4.76 0.87
C LEU A 166 20.75 -5.14 2.29
N GLU A 167 21.24 -4.17 3.08
CA GLU A 167 21.55 -4.36 4.52
C GLU A 167 20.29 -4.72 5.31
N GLY A 168 19.14 -4.12 4.97
CA GLY A 168 17.85 -4.48 5.55
C GLY A 168 17.46 -5.93 5.25
N PHE A 169 17.64 -6.38 4.00
CA PHE A 169 17.32 -7.76 3.60
C PHE A 169 18.28 -8.80 4.17
N GLU A 170 19.55 -8.43 4.38
CA GLU A 170 20.52 -9.29 5.06
C GLU A 170 20.12 -9.56 6.52
N ASN A 171 19.51 -8.56 7.17
CA ASN A 171 19.01 -8.64 8.54
C ASN A 171 17.50 -8.89 8.62
N TYR A 172 16.90 -9.40 7.54
CA TYR A 172 15.44 -9.56 7.47
C TYR A 172 14.95 -10.60 8.49
N PRO A 173 13.98 -10.26 9.36
CA PRO A 173 13.50 -11.20 10.38
C PRO A 173 12.88 -12.45 9.75
N ALA A 174 13.46 -13.62 10.04
CA ALA A 174 13.03 -14.90 9.46
C ALA A 174 11.55 -15.22 9.78
N ASP A 175 11.09 -14.85 10.98
CA ASP A 175 9.73 -15.10 11.45
C ASP A 175 8.65 -14.35 10.65
N ASN A 176 9.01 -13.25 9.97
CA ASN A 176 8.07 -12.48 9.14
C ASN A 176 7.45 -13.38 8.05
N ARG A 177 8.26 -14.24 7.42
CA ARG A 177 7.78 -15.19 6.40
C ARG A 177 6.88 -16.26 7.01
N THR A 178 7.23 -16.78 8.19
CA THR A 178 6.43 -17.79 8.91
C THR A 178 5.05 -17.25 9.30
N LEU A 179 5.00 -16.04 9.86
CA LEU A 179 3.77 -15.36 10.24
C LEU A 179 2.88 -15.04 9.02
N TYR A 180 3.49 -14.52 7.95
CA TYR A 180 2.78 -14.25 6.70
C TYR A 180 2.19 -15.53 6.10
N ARG A 181 2.95 -16.62 5.98
CA ARG A 181 2.46 -17.90 5.45
C ARG A 181 1.28 -18.45 6.24
N SER A 182 1.31 -18.32 7.57
CA SER A 182 0.24 -18.79 8.46
C SER A 182 -1.09 -18.03 8.26
N ASN A 183 -1.03 -16.82 7.70
CA ASN A 183 -2.19 -15.95 7.48
C ASN A 183 -2.38 -15.58 6.00
N LYS A 184 -1.68 -16.27 5.08
CA LYS A 184 -1.46 -15.84 3.69
C LYS A 184 -2.74 -15.45 2.97
N ASP A 185 -3.73 -16.33 2.95
CA ASP A 185 -4.96 -16.12 2.18
C ASP A 185 -5.73 -14.88 2.66
N LYS A 186 -5.77 -14.66 3.99
CA LYS A 186 -6.43 -13.50 4.59
C LYS A 186 -5.67 -12.20 4.28
N ILE A 187 -4.35 -12.24 4.43
CA ILE A 187 -3.47 -11.10 4.16
C ILE A 187 -3.56 -10.71 2.69
N ASP A 188 -3.44 -11.68 1.77
CA ASP A 188 -3.45 -11.43 0.34
C ASP A 188 -4.79 -10.88 -0.12
N ALA A 189 -5.91 -11.42 0.39
CA ALA A 189 -7.23 -10.88 0.11
C ALA A 189 -7.38 -9.43 0.59
N ALA A 190 -6.91 -9.13 1.81
CA ALA A 190 -6.96 -7.77 2.37
C ALA A 190 -6.06 -6.79 1.60
N LEU A 191 -4.81 -7.18 1.29
CA LEU A 191 -3.90 -6.37 0.47
C LEU A 191 -4.47 -6.11 -0.92
N THR A 192 -5.03 -7.13 -1.57
CA THR A 192 -5.68 -6.99 -2.88
C THR A 192 -6.87 -6.03 -2.81
N ALA A 193 -7.66 -6.11 -1.74
CA ALA A 193 -8.78 -5.20 -1.54
C ALA A 193 -8.31 -3.74 -1.37
N VAL A 194 -7.23 -3.51 -0.62
CA VAL A 194 -6.60 -2.19 -0.46
C VAL A 194 -6.05 -1.67 -1.80
N GLU A 195 -5.35 -2.49 -2.58
CA GLU A 195 -4.83 -2.10 -3.91
C GLU A 195 -5.90 -1.89 -4.97
N SER A 196 -7.10 -2.43 -4.75
CA SER A 196 -8.24 -2.21 -5.64
C SER A 196 -8.89 -0.84 -5.42
N ILE A 197 -8.58 -0.15 -4.33
CA ILE A 197 -9.12 1.18 -4.07
C ILE A 197 -8.60 2.12 -5.17
N GLY A 198 -9.51 2.77 -5.90
CA GLY A 198 -9.17 3.71 -6.97
C GLY A 198 -9.00 3.09 -8.36
N LYS A 199 -8.92 1.75 -8.48
CA LYS A 199 -9.03 1.08 -9.79
C LYS A 199 -10.49 1.10 -10.22
N ASP A 200 -10.79 1.78 -11.34
CA ASP A 200 -12.17 1.89 -11.82
C ASP A 200 -12.74 0.49 -12.13
N GLU A 201 -13.94 0.20 -11.63
CA GLU A 201 -14.69 -1.04 -11.94
C GLU A 201 -15.25 -1.05 -13.38
N SER A 202 -14.63 -0.32 -14.32
CA SER A 202 -15.08 -0.18 -15.71
C SER A 202 -14.88 -1.46 -16.55
N ASN A 203 -14.60 -2.62 -15.95
CA ASN A 203 -14.54 -3.90 -16.65
C ASN A 203 -15.45 -5.00 -16.05
N LYS A 204 -16.62 -4.63 -15.49
CA LYS A 204 -17.70 -5.58 -15.16
C LYS A 204 -18.90 -5.49 -16.12
N GLY A 205 -18.63 -5.32 -17.43
CA GLY A 205 -19.65 -5.23 -18.49
C GLY A 205 -19.55 -6.27 -19.60
N GLY A 206 -18.66 -7.27 -19.47
CA GLY A 206 -18.41 -8.29 -20.49
C GLY A 206 -19.13 -9.62 -20.28
N ALA A 207 -20.27 -9.65 -19.60
CA ALA A 207 -21.11 -10.84 -19.59
C ALA A 207 -21.91 -10.91 -20.90
N LYS A 208 -21.33 -11.55 -21.93
CA LYS A 208 -22.10 -11.97 -23.10
C LYS A 208 -23.06 -13.09 -22.65
N PRO A 209 -24.40 -12.92 -22.75
CA PRO A 209 -25.32 -13.97 -22.38
C PRO A 209 -25.15 -15.16 -23.32
N ALA A 210 -25.13 -16.36 -22.73
CA ALA A 210 -25.17 -17.63 -23.43
C ALA A 210 -26.44 -17.68 -24.30
N ALA A 211 -26.26 -17.76 -25.62
CA ALA A 211 -27.35 -18.10 -26.53
C ALA A 211 -27.62 -19.60 -26.43
N PRO A 212 -28.89 -20.03 -26.35
CA PRO A 212 -29.25 -21.43 -26.22
C PRO A 212 -29.02 -22.19 -27.53
N LYS A 213 -28.59 -23.45 -27.39
CA LYS A 213 -28.55 -24.44 -28.48
C LYS A 213 -29.97 -24.62 -29.03
N ALA A 214 -30.15 -24.40 -30.33
CA ALA A 214 -31.28 -24.92 -31.09
C ALA A 214 -30.76 -25.90 -32.13
N ASN A 215 -31.28 -27.11 -32.03
CA ASN A 215 -31.07 -28.26 -32.89
C ASN A 215 -32.13 -28.21 -34.01
N GLY A 216 -31.79 -28.67 -35.21
CA GLY A 216 -32.74 -29.20 -36.18
C GLY A 216 -32.87 -28.44 -37.50
N GLY A 217 -32.71 -29.17 -38.60
CA GLY A 217 -33.39 -28.89 -39.86
C GLY A 217 -32.49 -28.92 -41.10
N ASP A 218 -32.33 -30.11 -41.69
CA ASP A 218 -31.93 -30.31 -43.08
C ASP A 218 -32.83 -29.49 -44.03
N ASP A 219 -32.25 -28.90 -45.09
CA ASP A 219 -32.75 -29.18 -46.44
C ASP A 219 -31.81 -28.73 -47.57
N LYS A 220 -31.90 -29.52 -48.64
CA LYS A 220 -31.14 -29.64 -49.89
C LYS A 220 -30.99 -28.35 -50.70
N HIS A 221 -29.87 -28.21 -51.44
CA HIS A 221 -29.79 -28.40 -52.90
C HIS A 221 -28.38 -28.10 -53.45
N GLU A 222 -27.93 -28.96 -54.39
CA GLU A 222 -27.18 -28.69 -55.65
C GLU A 222 -26.24 -27.44 -55.74
N SER A 223 -25.01 -27.48 -56.25
CA SER A 223 -24.29 -28.39 -57.13
C SER A 223 -22.79 -28.00 -57.14
N ALA A 224 -21.90 -28.98 -57.31
CA ALA A 224 -20.53 -28.79 -57.83
C ALA A 224 -20.60 -28.53 -59.37
N PRO A 225 -19.52 -28.25 -60.14
CA PRO A 225 -18.06 -28.32 -59.87
C PRO A 225 -17.33 -27.01 -60.28
N ALA A 226 -16.01 -26.78 -60.17
CA ALA A 226 -14.90 -27.58 -60.65
C ALA A 226 -13.55 -27.05 -60.13
N ALA A 227 -12.63 -27.97 -59.86
CA ALA A 227 -11.18 -27.74 -60.00
C ALA A 227 -10.79 -28.02 -61.46
N PRO A 228 -9.63 -27.54 -61.96
CA PRO A 228 -8.39 -28.27 -61.68
C PRO A 228 -7.11 -27.40 -61.56
N LYS A 229 -6.15 -27.95 -60.78
CA LYS A 229 -4.70 -28.13 -61.06
C LYS A 229 -3.93 -26.95 -61.71
N GLN A 230 -2.98 -26.34 -61.01
CA GLN A 230 -1.57 -26.75 -60.79
C GLN A 230 -0.60 -25.92 -61.65
N ASP A 231 0.55 -25.67 -61.01
CA ASP A 231 1.90 -25.43 -61.52
C ASP A 231 2.29 -24.03 -62.02
N GLY A 232 3.39 -23.56 -61.40
CA GLY A 232 4.10 -22.31 -61.61
C GLY A 232 4.99 -22.02 -60.43
#